data_AF-A0A7X5LIU9-F1
#
_entry.id   AF-A0A7X5LIU9-F1
#
_cell.length_a   1.000
_cell.length_b   1.000
_cell.length_c   1.000
_cell.angle_alpha   90.00
_cell.angle_beta   90.00
_cell.angle_gamma   90.00
#
_symmetry.space_group_name_H-M   'P 1'
#
loop_
_entity.id
_entity.type
_entity.pdbx_description
1 polymer ?
#
loop_
_entity_poly.entity_id
_entity_poly.type
_entity_poly.pdbx_seq_one_letter_code
_entity_poly.pdbx_strand_id
1 'polypeptide(L)'
;MDVTYAKPSLFDYIGNTANSQNDLQAIVDKANESNALQDSLATFKGQISSDKVDGLLDDMEKGEAVLKGSQIANYLAFNRQKLAEELSEVAAKFGLEETAQISIKNQTLTVDENVDPRLQNYLDKDKRLGSLILQTSRLSQFSEWSEATTHATKMKEQGAGLAEIQDFLKTTRQVVTEDNALNFNSQAFSFSSEGRTANTIDTIAEQT
;
A
#
# COMPACT_ATOMS: atom_id res chain seq x y z
N MET A 1 -2.35 32.70 -20.89
CA MET A 1 -1.50 32.10 -21.93
C MET A 1 -1.28 30.67 -21.51
N ASP A 2 -1.88 29.72 -22.22
CA ASP A 2 -1.64 28.29 -22.02
C ASP A 2 -0.24 27.95 -22.52
N VAL A 3 0.59 27.38 -21.65
CA VAL A 3 1.86 26.76 -22.05
C VAL A 3 1.60 25.27 -22.15
N THR A 4 1.17 24.84 -23.33
CA THR A 4 1.16 23.42 -23.70
C THR A 4 2.60 22.91 -23.72
N TYR A 5 2.99 22.12 -22.73
CA TYR A 5 4.22 21.33 -22.78
C TYR A 5 4.05 20.21 -23.82
N ALA A 6 4.47 20.48 -25.05
CA ALA A 6 4.65 19.43 -26.04
C ALA A 6 5.75 18.48 -25.54
N LYS A 7 5.46 17.17 -25.43
CA LYS A 7 6.48 16.15 -25.22
C LYS A 7 7.45 16.22 -26.41
N PRO A 8 8.76 16.42 -26.21
CA PRO A 8 9.72 16.46 -27.30
C PRO A 8 9.66 15.15 -28.08
N SER A 9 9.64 15.25 -29.41
CA SER A 9 9.63 14.10 -30.31
C SER A 9 11.07 13.66 -30.59
N LEU A 10 11.25 12.39 -31.00
CA LEU A 10 12.56 11.86 -31.44
C LEU A 10 13.19 12.70 -32.57
N PHE A 11 12.39 13.44 -33.33
CA PHE A 11 12.86 14.29 -34.42
C PHE A 11 13.56 15.57 -33.94
N ASP A 12 13.28 16.02 -32.71
CA ASP A 12 13.87 17.24 -32.15
C ASP A 12 15.37 17.06 -31.80
N TYR A 13 15.82 15.80 -31.69
CA TYR A 13 17.20 15.43 -31.32
C TYR A 13 18.13 15.18 -32.51
N ILE A 14 17.58 15.08 -33.73
CA ILE A 14 18.35 14.78 -34.95
C ILE A 14 19.13 16.01 -35.45
N GLY A 15 18.77 17.22 -35.01
CA GLY A 15 19.34 18.49 -35.49
C GLY A 15 20.44 19.13 -34.64
N ASN A 16 20.76 18.62 -33.43
CA ASN A 16 21.67 19.30 -32.50
C ASN A 16 22.63 18.32 -31.81
N THR A 17 23.77 18.05 -32.46
CA THR A 17 24.67 16.90 -32.16
C THR A 17 25.53 17.03 -30.90
N ALA A 18 25.59 18.18 -30.24
CA ALA A 18 26.46 18.38 -29.07
C ALA A 18 25.78 18.07 -27.71
N ASN A 19 24.46 18.26 -27.60
CA ASN A 19 23.69 17.98 -26.38
C ASN A 19 22.80 16.73 -26.50
N SER A 20 22.56 16.25 -27.73
CA SER A 20 21.62 15.15 -27.98
C SER A 20 22.06 13.81 -27.39
N GLN A 21 23.36 13.54 -27.22
CA GLN A 21 23.82 12.28 -26.61
C GLN A 21 23.50 12.21 -25.11
N ASN A 22 23.67 13.30 -24.37
CA ASN A 22 23.34 13.34 -22.95
C ASN A 22 21.83 13.30 -22.72
N ASP A 23 21.05 13.98 -23.58
CA ASP A 23 19.59 13.97 -23.49
C ASP A 23 19.00 12.60 -23.89
N LEU A 24 19.55 11.94 -24.91
CA LEU A 24 19.17 10.58 -25.29
C LEU A 24 19.56 9.57 -24.21
N GLN A 25 20.73 9.71 -23.58
CA GLN A 25 21.12 8.88 -22.45
C GLN A 25 20.18 9.10 -21.25
N ALA A 26 19.80 10.34 -20.94
CA ALA A 26 18.83 10.64 -19.90
C ALA A 26 17.43 10.07 -20.20
N ILE A 27 17.01 10.03 -21.47
CA ILE A 27 15.75 9.37 -21.87
C ILE A 27 15.85 7.85 -21.72
N VAL A 28 16.97 7.25 -22.11
CA VAL A 28 17.24 5.81 -21.97
C VAL A 28 17.32 5.42 -20.49
N ASP A 29 18.02 6.20 -19.67
CA ASP A 29 18.13 5.99 -18.22
C ASP A 29 16.75 6.10 -17.56
N LYS A 30 15.96 7.12 -17.93
CA LYS A 30 14.59 7.28 -17.45
C LYS A 30 13.65 6.16 -17.91
N ALA A 31 13.84 5.66 -19.12
CA ALA A 31 13.09 4.51 -19.63
C ALA A 31 13.50 3.21 -18.91
N ASN A 32 14.79 3.02 -18.64
CA ASN A 32 15.31 1.87 -17.90
C ASN A 32 14.86 1.91 -16.43
N GLU A 33 14.89 3.07 -15.79
CA GLU A 33 14.30 3.29 -14.47
C GLU A 33 12.79 3.01 -14.49
N SER A 34 12.06 3.50 -15.49
CA SER A 34 10.63 3.22 -15.63
C SER A 34 10.35 1.72 -15.81
N ASN A 35 11.15 1.00 -16.59
CA ASN A 35 11.01 -0.45 -16.80
C ASN A 35 11.34 -1.22 -15.53
N ALA A 36 12.45 -0.88 -14.85
CA ALA A 36 12.83 -1.46 -13.57
C ALA A 36 11.74 -1.22 -12.51
N LEU A 37 11.13 -0.03 -12.49
CA LEU A 37 10.00 0.28 -11.60
C LEU A 37 8.76 -0.56 -11.93
N GLN A 38 8.45 -0.77 -13.21
CA GLN A 38 7.34 -1.63 -13.63
C GLN A 38 7.59 -3.09 -13.25
N ASP A 39 8.81 -3.58 -13.41
CA ASP A 39 9.20 -4.95 -13.05
C ASP A 39 9.19 -5.14 -11.52
N SER A 40 9.71 -4.17 -10.76
CA SER A 40 9.63 -4.12 -9.30
C SER A 40 8.19 -4.09 -8.80
N LEU A 41 7.32 -3.31 -9.44
CA LEU A 41 5.89 -3.24 -9.09
C LEU A 41 5.17 -4.55 -9.44
N ALA A 42 5.47 -5.17 -10.57
CA ALA A 42 4.91 -6.45 -10.96
C ALA A 42 5.33 -7.57 -9.99
N THR A 43 6.61 -7.59 -9.61
CA THR A 43 7.15 -8.52 -8.62
C THR A 43 6.49 -8.34 -7.27
N PHE A 44 6.43 -7.10 -6.78
CA PHE A 44 5.77 -6.76 -5.52
C PHE A 44 4.28 -7.13 -5.55
N LYS A 45 3.57 -6.82 -6.63
CA LYS A 45 2.16 -7.19 -6.81
C LYS A 45 1.96 -8.71 -6.73
N GLY A 46 2.86 -9.49 -7.34
CA GLY A 46 2.86 -10.95 -7.24
C GLY A 46 3.10 -11.43 -5.81
N GLN A 47 4.05 -10.84 -5.10
CA GLN A 47 4.39 -11.21 -3.73
C GLN A 47 3.27 -10.87 -2.74
N ILE A 48 2.67 -9.67 -2.81
CA ILE A 48 1.53 -9.29 -1.96
C ILE A 48 0.26 -10.08 -2.28
N SER A 49 0.18 -10.75 -3.43
CA SER A 49 -0.95 -11.63 -3.79
C SER A 49 -0.68 -13.10 -3.42
N SER A 50 0.44 -13.39 -2.76
CA SER A 50 0.89 -14.75 -2.38
C SER A 50 1.13 -14.85 -0.88
N ASP A 51 1.37 -16.04 -0.33
CA ASP A 51 1.71 -16.24 1.09
C ASP A 51 3.13 -15.72 1.48
N LYS A 52 3.79 -14.93 0.62
CA LYS A 52 5.15 -14.41 0.83
C LYS A 52 5.20 -13.07 1.58
N VAL A 53 4.17 -12.75 2.36
CA VAL A 53 4.07 -11.46 3.08
C VAL A 53 5.15 -11.32 4.13
N ASP A 54 5.42 -12.37 4.91
CA ASP A 54 6.42 -12.32 5.97
C ASP A 54 7.82 -12.03 5.44
N GLY A 55 8.19 -12.65 4.30
CA GLY A 55 9.46 -12.38 3.63
C GLY A 55 9.58 -10.94 3.13
N LEU A 56 8.50 -10.36 2.60
CA LEU A 56 8.49 -8.95 2.21
C LEU A 56 8.67 -8.00 3.40
N LEU A 57 8.04 -8.31 4.54
CA LEU A 57 8.19 -7.51 5.76
C LEU A 57 9.62 -7.60 6.31
N ASP A 58 10.24 -8.78 6.24
CA ASP A 58 11.66 -8.97 6.58
C ASP A 58 12.59 -8.16 5.67
N ASP A 59 12.33 -8.18 4.36
CA ASP A 59 13.11 -7.42 3.38
C ASP A 59 12.99 -5.90 3.66
N MET A 60 11.80 -5.42 4.07
CA MET A 60 11.61 -4.03 4.49
C MET A 60 12.39 -3.68 5.76
N GLU A 61 12.43 -4.58 6.73
CA GLU A 61 13.19 -4.39 7.98
C GLU A 61 14.70 -4.29 7.72
N LYS A 62 15.20 -5.07 6.77
CA LYS A 62 16.62 -5.06 6.37
C LYS A 62 16.98 -3.95 5.39
N GLY A 63 16.00 -3.21 4.87
CA GLY A 63 16.20 -2.23 3.80
C GLY A 63 16.48 -2.85 2.43
N GLU A 64 16.16 -4.14 2.26
CA GLU A 64 16.33 -4.95 1.05
C GLU A 64 15.03 -5.00 0.22
N ALA A 65 13.96 -4.33 0.66
CA ALA A 65 12.68 -4.32 -0.02
C ALA A 65 12.77 -3.75 -1.43
N VAL A 66 12.12 -4.45 -2.36
CA VAL A 66 12.04 -4.11 -3.79
C VAL A 66 11.34 -2.76 -4.03
N LEU A 67 10.46 -2.34 -3.13
CA LEU A 67 9.79 -1.03 -3.17
C LEU A 67 10.11 -0.19 -1.93
N LYS A 68 10.29 1.12 -2.15
CA LYS A 68 10.43 2.13 -1.09
C LYS A 68 9.06 2.49 -0.50
N GLY A 69 9.05 3.01 0.74
CA GLY A 69 7.82 3.45 1.42
C GLY A 69 6.94 4.40 0.61
N SER A 70 7.54 5.36 -0.11
CA SER A 70 6.78 6.29 -0.98
C SER A 70 6.09 5.60 -2.16
N GLN A 71 6.66 4.51 -2.68
CA GLN A 71 6.04 3.73 -3.76
C GLN A 71 4.89 2.86 -3.23
N ILE A 72 5.04 2.29 -2.03
CA ILE A 72 3.98 1.59 -1.31
C ILE A 72 2.81 2.55 -1.05
N ALA A 73 3.09 3.75 -0.53
CA ALA A 73 2.08 4.78 -0.26
C ALA A 73 1.34 5.23 -1.54
N ASN A 74 2.06 5.45 -2.64
CA ASN A 74 1.45 5.80 -3.93
C ASN A 74 0.55 4.67 -4.46
N TYR A 75 1.01 3.42 -4.35
CA TYR A 75 0.22 2.28 -4.82
C TYR A 75 -1.00 2.03 -3.93
N LEU A 76 -0.86 2.20 -2.62
CA LEU A 76 -1.97 2.20 -1.67
C LEU A 76 -2.99 3.27 -2.05
N ALA A 77 -2.58 4.53 -2.26
CA ALA A 77 -3.49 5.61 -2.62
C ALA A 77 -4.27 5.32 -3.91
N PHE A 78 -3.58 4.80 -4.93
CA PHE A 78 -4.20 4.39 -6.19
C PHE A 78 -5.24 3.27 -6.00
N ASN A 79 -4.91 2.23 -5.22
CA ASN A 79 -5.83 1.15 -4.95
C ASN A 79 -7.01 1.61 -4.08
N ARG A 80 -6.78 2.51 -3.13
CA ARG A 80 -7.85 3.11 -2.31
C ARG A 80 -8.84 3.90 -3.14
N GLN A 81 -8.37 4.68 -4.11
CA GLN A 81 -9.26 5.44 -5.00
C GLN A 81 -10.18 4.49 -5.78
N LYS A 82 -9.62 3.44 -6.38
CA LYS A 82 -10.41 2.42 -7.09
C LYS A 82 -11.38 1.71 -6.15
N LEU A 83 -10.93 1.37 -4.96
CA LEU A 83 -11.75 0.67 -3.99
C LEU A 83 -12.89 1.56 -3.48
N ALA A 84 -12.69 2.87 -3.34
CA ALA A 84 -13.75 3.81 -2.98
C ALA A 84 -14.89 3.80 -4.00
N GLU A 85 -14.55 3.85 -5.30
CA GLU A 85 -15.54 3.80 -6.39
C GLU A 85 -16.35 2.50 -6.35
N GLU A 86 -15.66 1.36 -6.27
CA GLU A 86 -16.30 0.04 -6.24
C GLU A 86 -17.15 -0.17 -4.99
N LEU A 87 -16.65 0.21 -3.80
CA LEU A 87 -17.38 0.04 -2.54
C LEU A 87 -18.58 0.97 -2.45
N SER A 88 -18.51 2.17 -3.03
CA SER A 88 -19.66 3.07 -3.13
C SER A 88 -20.77 2.45 -3.98
N GLU A 89 -20.43 1.83 -5.13
CA GLU A 89 -21.40 1.13 -5.98
C GLU A 89 -22.00 -0.09 -5.28
N VAL A 90 -21.18 -0.86 -4.57
CA VAL A 90 -21.63 -2.00 -3.76
C VAL A 90 -22.57 -1.51 -2.65
N ALA A 91 -22.20 -0.47 -1.91
CA ALA A 91 -23.04 0.09 -0.86
C ALA A 91 -24.40 0.55 -1.40
N ALA A 92 -24.43 1.22 -2.55
CA ALA A 92 -25.67 1.63 -3.20
C ALA A 92 -26.53 0.42 -3.64
N LYS A 93 -25.90 -0.61 -4.23
CA LYS A 93 -26.58 -1.83 -4.70
C LYS A 93 -27.23 -2.62 -3.57
N PHE A 94 -26.60 -2.63 -2.39
CA PHE A 94 -27.08 -3.35 -1.22
C PHE A 94 -27.89 -2.48 -0.24
N GLY A 95 -28.02 -1.17 -0.52
CA GLY A 95 -28.72 -0.24 0.36
C GLY A 95 -28.06 -0.12 1.74
N LEU A 96 -26.73 -0.12 1.78
CA LEU A 96 -25.97 -0.02 3.04
C LEU A 96 -26.04 1.42 3.58
N GLU A 97 -26.99 1.65 4.49
CA GLU A 97 -27.10 2.90 5.25
C GLU A 97 -26.13 2.94 6.44
N GLU A 98 -25.87 1.78 7.04
CA GLU A 98 -24.90 1.60 8.12
C GLU A 98 -23.59 1.00 7.59
N THR A 99 -22.52 1.16 8.37
CA THR A 99 -21.20 0.61 8.04
C THR A 99 -21.25 -0.92 8.07
N ALA A 100 -20.99 -1.53 6.91
CA ALA A 100 -20.76 -2.95 6.79
C ALA A 100 -19.30 -3.28 7.10
N GLN A 101 -19.09 -4.44 7.73
CA GLN A 101 -17.76 -4.95 8.04
C GLN A 101 -17.50 -6.25 7.27
N ILE A 102 -16.29 -6.37 6.74
CA ILE A 102 -15.74 -7.56 6.10
C ILE A 102 -14.46 -7.92 6.82
N SER A 103 -14.46 -9.06 7.50
CA SER A 103 -13.29 -9.65 8.13
C SER A 103 -12.30 -10.17 7.06
N ILE A 104 -11.01 -9.89 7.24
CA ILE A 104 -9.93 -10.28 6.34
C ILE A 104 -8.93 -11.13 7.12
N LYS A 105 -9.00 -12.45 6.91
CA LYS A 105 -8.15 -13.42 7.61
C LYS A 105 -7.58 -14.43 6.63
N ASN A 106 -6.28 -14.65 6.64
CA ASN A 106 -5.61 -15.62 5.76
C ASN A 106 -6.05 -15.50 4.28
N GLN A 107 -6.09 -14.27 3.75
CA GLN A 107 -6.55 -13.96 2.38
C GLN A 107 -8.01 -14.32 2.08
N THR A 108 -8.81 -14.60 3.10
CA THR A 108 -10.24 -14.88 2.97
C THR A 108 -11.04 -13.66 3.44
N LEU A 109 -12.05 -13.32 2.66
CA LEU A 109 -13.02 -12.26 2.98
C LEU A 109 -14.29 -12.90 3.53
N THR A 110 -14.69 -12.48 4.72
CA THR A 110 -15.92 -12.94 5.38
C THR A 110 -16.74 -11.74 5.79
N VAL A 111 -17.93 -11.61 5.22
CA VAL A 111 -18.91 -10.59 5.58
C VAL A 111 -19.47 -10.93 6.96
N ASP A 112 -19.55 -9.92 7.84
CA ASP A 112 -20.10 -10.10 9.18
C ASP A 112 -21.58 -10.51 9.15
N GLU A 113 -22.02 -11.30 10.14
CA GLU A 113 -23.36 -11.90 10.19
C GLU A 113 -24.50 -10.88 10.22
N ASN A 114 -24.22 -9.65 10.65
CA ASN A 114 -25.19 -8.56 10.72
C ASN A 114 -25.39 -7.84 9.38
N VAL A 115 -24.63 -8.20 8.34
CA VAL A 115 -24.70 -7.60 7.01
C VAL A 115 -25.47 -8.53 6.06
N ASP A 116 -26.10 -7.95 5.03
CA ASP A 116 -26.86 -8.72 4.03
C ASP A 116 -26.04 -9.90 3.46
N PRO A 117 -26.49 -11.17 3.61
CA PRO A 117 -25.75 -12.35 3.16
C PRO A 117 -25.58 -12.42 1.63
N ARG A 118 -26.34 -11.62 0.87
CA ARG A 118 -26.14 -11.47 -0.58
C ARG A 118 -24.81 -10.75 -0.89
N LEU A 119 -24.25 -9.98 0.04
CA LEU A 119 -22.93 -9.36 -0.11
C LEU A 119 -21.80 -10.41 -0.13
N GLN A 120 -21.85 -11.43 0.74
CA GLN A 120 -20.87 -12.52 0.72
C GLN A 120 -20.88 -13.21 -0.65
N ASN A 121 -22.07 -13.57 -1.13
CA ASN A 121 -22.25 -14.19 -2.45
C ASN A 121 -21.75 -13.30 -3.60
N TYR A 122 -21.83 -11.97 -3.44
CA TYR A 122 -21.31 -11.02 -4.43
C TYR A 122 -19.78 -11.01 -4.45
N LEU A 123 -19.13 -10.92 -3.28
CA LEU A 123 -17.68 -10.98 -3.16
C LEU A 123 -17.12 -12.33 -3.63
N ASP A 124 -17.83 -13.43 -3.39
CA ASP A 124 -17.45 -14.75 -3.86
C ASP A 124 -17.47 -14.85 -5.39
N LYS A 125 -18.36 -14.11 -6.06
CA LYS A 125 -18.47 -14.06 -7.52
C LYS A 125 -17.51 -13.03 -8.14
N ASP A 126 -17.40 -11.85 -7.55
CA ASP A 126 -16.52 -10.79 -8.03
C ASP A 126 -15.10 -10.96 -7.46
N LYS A 127 -14.35 -11.88 -8.08
CA LYS A 127 -12.96 -12.13 -7.73
C LYS A 127 -12.06 -10.92 -7.93
N ARG A 128 -12.43 -9.97 -8.80
CA ARG A 128 -11.66 -8.75 -9.04
C ARG A 128 -11.78 -7.81 -7.86
N LEU A 129 -12.99 -7.56 -7.37
CA LEU A 129 -13.20 -6.77 -6.15
C LEU A 129 -12.56 -7.44 -4.94
N GLY A 130 -12.74 -8.75 -4.76
CA GLY A 130 -12.10 -9.49 -3.68
C GLY A 130 -10.57 -9.36 -3.69
N SER A 131 -9.95 -9.50 -4.88
CA SER A 131 -8.51 -9.31 -5.04
C SER A 131 -8.07 -7.87 -4.74
N LEU A 132 -8.86 -6.86 -5.16
CA LEU A 132 -8.57 -5.46 -4.86
C LEU A 132 -8.63 -5.18 -3.36
N ILE A 133 -9.63 -5.70 -2.64
CA ILE A 133 -9.73 -5.57 -1.18
C ILE A 133 -8.50 -6.18 -0.51
N LEU A 134 -8.15 -7.41 -0.87
CA LEU A 134 -7.01 -8.12 -0.28
C LEU A 134 -5.67 -7.41 -0.56
N GLN A 135 -5.44 -6.97 -1.79
CA GLN A 135 -4.24 -6.23 -2.15
C GLN A 135 -4.15 -4.89 -1.41
N THR A 136 -5.27 -4.16 -1.29
CA THR A 136 -5.32 -2.86 -0.61
C THR A 136 -5.11 -3.02 0.89
N SER A 137 -5.73 -4.04 1.50
CA SER A 137 -5.51 -4.42 2.91
C SER A 137 -4.02 -4.66 3.18
N ARG A 138 -3.37 -5.48 2.35
CA ARG A 138 -1.94 -5.79 2.52
C ARG A 138 -1.06 -4.56 2.31
N LEU A 139 -1.37 -3.75 1.30
CA LEU A 139 -0.68 -2.47 1.08
C LEU A 139 -0.80 -1.53 2.29
N SER A 140 -1.96 -1.50 2.95
CA SER A 140 -2.14 -0.75 4.19
C SER A 140 -1.21 -1.27 5.28
N GLN A 141 -1.17 -2.59 5.51
CA GLN A 141 -0.24 -3.18 6.50
C GLN A 141 1.24 -2.90 6.17
N PHE A 142 1.63 -2.96 4.89
CA PHE A 142 2.99 -2.57 4.46
C PHE A 142 3.27 -1.08 4.67
N SER A 143 2.27 -0.22 4.47
CA SER A 143 2.41 1.21 4.73
C SER A 143 2.67 1.48 6.22
N GLU A 144 1.91 0.83 7.11
CA GLU A 144 2.12 0.90 8.56
C GLU A 144 3.52 0.40 8.94
N TRP A 145 3.94 -0.76 8.40
CA TRP A 145 5.29 -1.28 8.64
C TRP A 145 6.39 -0.34 8.14
N SER A 146 6.19 0.30 6.98
CA SER A 146 7.14 1.31 6.46
C SER A 146 7.22 2.53 7.38
N GLU A 147 6.12 2.93 8.00
CA GLU A 147 6.11 4.02 8.98
C GLU A 147 6.87 3.61 10.24
N ALA A 148 6.67 2.38 10.71
CA ALA A 148 7.35 1.82 11.88
C ALA A 148 8.88 1.81 11.68
N THR A 149 9.37 1.31 10.54
CA THR A 149 10.82 1.28 10.26
C THR A 149 11.40 2.70 10.13
N THR A 150 10.62 3.65 9.62
CA THR A 150 10.99 5.07 9.59
C THR A 150 11.07 5.65 11.01
N HIS A 151 10.13 5.33 11.89
CA HIS A 151 10.16 5.75 13.28
C HIS A 151 11.34 5.14 14.04
N ALA A 152 11.59 3.84 13.89
CA ALA A 152 12.75 3.16 14.47
C ALA A 152 14.08 3.78 14.05
N THR A 153 14.18 4.24 12.80
CA THR A 153 15.36 4.99 12.32
C THR A 153 15.53 6.31 13.07
N LYS A 154 14.43 7.06 13.30
CA LYS A 154 14.46 8.29 14.11
C LYS A 154 14.83 8.02 15.57
N MET A 155 14.31 6.95 16.18
CA MET A 155 14.69 6.54 17.54
C MET A 155 16.20 6.32 17.63
N LYS A 156 16.79 5.61 16.66
CA LYS A 156 18.25 5.41 16.57
C LYS A 156 19.01 6.72 16.47
N GLU A 157 18.55 7.64 15.62
CA GLU A 157 19.16 8.98 15.46
C GLU A 157 19.07 9.82 16.75
N GLN A 158 18.03 9.61 17.55
CA GLN A 158 17.81 10.26 18.84
C GLN A 158 18.56 9.59 20.00
N GLY A 159 19.28 8.50 19.74
CA GLY A 159 20.11 7.81 20.73
C GLY A 159 19.38 6.73 21.54
N ALA A 160 18.22 6.27 21.08
CA ALA A 160 17.52 5.13 21.68
C ALA A 160 18.41 3.88 21.71
N GLY A 161 18.22 3.05 22.74
CA GLY A 161 18.98 1.81 22.89
C GLY A 161 18.61 0.77 21.81
N LEU A 162 19.54 -0.11 21.46
CA LEU A 162 19.26 -1.19 20.49
C LEU A 162 18.09 -2.07 20.96
N ALA A 163 18.01 -2.39 22.26
CA ALA A 163 16.93 -3.19 22.82
C ALA A 163 15.57 -2.51 22.68
N GLU A 164 15.51 -1.19 22.93
CA GLU A 164 14.30 -0.39 22.79
C GLU A 164 13.78 -0.35 21.34
N ILE A 165 14.69 -0.18 20.37
CA ILE A 165 14.36 -0.22 18.95
C ILE A 165 13.84 -1.61 18.54
N GLN A 166 14.47 -2.68 19.04
CA GLN A 166 14.04 -4.06 18.77
C GLN A 166 12.66 -4.36 19.37
N ASP A 167 12.41 -3.92 20.61
CA ASP A 167 11.12 -4.11 21.28
C ASP A 167 10.01 -3.33 20.58
N PHE A 168 10.27 -2.10 20.15
CA PHE A 168 9.36 -1.31 19.32
C PHE A 168 9.03 -2.02 18.00
N LEU A 169 10.04 -2.44 17.24
CA LEU A 169 9.84 -3.10 15.94
C LEU A 169 9.09 -4.42 16.10
N LYS A 170 9.40 -5.22 17.13
CA LYS A 170 8.73 -6.48 17.41
C LYS A 170 7.26 -6.28 17.78
N THR A 171 6.98 -5.33 18.67
CA THR A 171 5.61 -4.98 19.09
C THR A 171 4.80 -4.48 17.90
N THR A 172 5.37 -3.54 17.14
CA THR A 172 4.69 -2.96 15.98
C THR A 172 4.43 -4.02 14.92
N ARG A 173 5.41 -4.89 14.64
CA ARG A 173 5.26 -5.99 13.67
C ARG A 173 4.10 -6.91 14.01
N GLN A 174 3.96 -7.26 15.28
CA GLN A 174 2.83 -8.07 15.75
C GLN A 174 1.50 -7.37 15.43
N VAL A 175 1.37 -6.10 15.81
CA VAL A 175 0.12 -5.34 15.64
C VAL A 175 -0.21 -5.10 14.16
N VAL A 176 0.76 -4.74 13.30
CA VAL A 176 0.47 -4.47 11.88
C VAL A 176 0.15 -5.72 11.07
N THR A 177 0.55 -6.91 11.54
CA THR A 177 0.29 -8.20 10.87
C THR A 177 -0.96 -8.93 11.38
N GLU A 178 -1.61 -8.43 12.45
CA GLU A 178 -2.88 -8.95 12.94
C GLU A 178 -3.97 -8.90 11.87
N ASP A 179 -4.97 -9.79 12.02
CA ASP A 179 -6.17 -9.87 11.17
C ASP A 179 -6.74 -8.46 10.91
N ASN A 180 -7.12 -8.22 9.65
CA ASN A 180 -7.62 -6.93 9.22
C ASN A 180 -9.15 -6.99 9.03
N ALA A 181 -9.78 -5.83 8.99
CA ALA A 181 -11.19 -5.71 8.66
C ALA A 181 -11.38 -4.51 7.74
N LEU A 182 -12.19 -4.67 6.69
CA LEU A 182 -12.67 -3.58 5.87
C LEU A 182 -14.02 -3.12 6.42
N ASN A 183 -14.08 -1.86 6.83
CA ASN A 183 -15.31 -1.18 7.21
C ASN A 183 -15.70 -0.23 6.10
N PHE A 184 -16.93 -0.29 5.59
CA PHE A 184 -17.37 0.59 4.51
C PHE A 184 -18.86 0.88 4.52
N ASN A 185 -19.22 2.04 3.98
CA ASN A 185 -20.58 2.43 3.67
C ASN A 185 -20.60 3.24 2.35
N SER A 186 -21.71 3.90 2.05
CA SER A 186 -21.87 4.71 0.83
C SER A 186 -20.97 5.95 0.75
N GLN A 187 -20.34 6.36 1.85
CA GLN A 187 -19.56 7.60 1.94
C GLN A 187 -18.06 7.34 2.04
N ALA A 188 -17.64 6.30 2.75
CA ALA A 188 -16.24 6.05 3.05
C ALA A 188 -15.97 4.57 3.33
N PHE A 189 -14.68 4.23 3.34
CA PHE A 189 -14.18 2.98 3.87
C PHE A 189 -12.88 3.17 4.65
N SER A 190 -12.56 2.22 5.51
CA SER A 190 -11.27 2.11 6.20
C SER A 190 -10.91 0.66 6.46
N PHE A 191 -9.61 0.39 6.54
CA PHE A 191 -9.06 -0.86 7.08
C PHE A 191 -8.75 -0.69 8.56
N SER A 192 -9.00 -1.72 9.38
CA SER A 192 -8.63 -1.71 10.81
C SER A 192 -7.11 -1.75 11.05
N SER A 193 -6.31 -1.97 10.00
CA SER A 193 -4.86 -1.79 10.03
C SER A 193 -4.42 -0.33 10.07
N GLU A 194 -5.25 0.61 9.60
CA GLU A 194 -4.87 2.03 9.50
C GLU A 194 -4.64 2.65 10.89
N GLY A 195 -3.49 3.30 11.06
CA GLY A 195 -3.12 4.02 12.28
C GLY A 195 -2.56 3.13 13.40
N ARG A 196 -2.37 1.83 13.16
CA ARG A 196 -1.81 0.89 14.15
C ARG A 196 -0.41 1.28 14.60
N THR A 197 0.44 1.74 13.68
CA THR A 197 1.79 2.19 14.02
C THR A 197 1.76 3.47 14.86
N ALA A 198 0.96 4.46 14.48
CA ALA A 198 0.81 5.69 15.27
C ALA A 198 0.32 5.39 16.69
N ASN A 199 -0.71 4.55 16.84
CA ASN A 199 -1.22 4.14 18.14
C ASN A 199 -0.16 3.39 18.97
N THR A 200 0.70 2.59 18.34
CA THR A 200 1.79 1.88 19.02
C THR A 200 2.84 2.87 19.53
N ILE A 201 3.19 3.87 18.73
CA ILE A 201 4.11 4.95 19.12
C ILE A 201 3.55 5.69 20.35
N ASP A 202 2.28 6.10 20.29
CA ASP A 202 1.64 6.84 21.38
C ASP A 202 1.56 5.99 22.67
N THR A 203 1.18 4.72 22.54
CA THR A 203 1.07 3.79 23.69
C THR A 203 2.43 3.59 24.38
N ILE A 204 3.52 3.49 23.61
CA ILE A 204 4.86 3.34 24.17
C ILE A 204 5.32 4.63 24.85
N ALA A 205 5.04 5.79 24.24
CA ALA A 205 5.37 7.09 24.81
C ALA A 205 4.66 7.36 26.16
N GLU A 206 3.43 6.86 26.33
CA GLU A 206 2.69 6.97 27.60
C GLU A 206 3.24 6.07 28.72
N GLN A 207 4.07 5.07 28.39
CA GLN A 207 4.64 4.12 29.35
C GLN A 207 6.05 4.49 29.84
N THR A 208 6.68 5.50 29.21
CA THR A 208 8.03 6.00 29.48
C THR A 208 8.04 7.35 30.19
#